data_AF-A0A3A4VNZ2-F1
#
_entry.id   AF-A0A3A4VNZ2-F1
#
_cell.length_a   1.000
_cell.length_b   1.000
_cell.length_c   1.000
_cell.angle_alpha   90.00
_cell.angle_beta   90.00
_cell.angle_gamma   90.00
#
_symmetry.space_group_name_H-M   'P 1'
#
loop_
_entity.id
_entity.type
_entity.pdbx_description
1 polymer ?
#
loop_
_entity_poly.entity_id
_entity_poly.type
_entity_poly.pdbx_seq_one_letter_code
_entity_poly.pdbx_strand_id
1 'polypeptide(L)'
;MRDLNFNDQPPRFKGKVITDQLAGSITRVEELAYIIRIDEVMTKTLITIAPDASMSDVTDLMREKHISGVLVTEKENLVGLVSTEDLIKCLINGELSAPVRKYMSTNLVTLNSYDFLTEALKTFARTGLGRLPVLDENKKLVGIITKGDITYGFLKALEHDYHEEEVRRYRASHLFEDIESDRTSLILRYVIKHYDFMHGGSASSNIKKALLRLGANPQLARRVGIAIYEAEMNLIIHTDHGGSIHVEIEPHQISIYAWDDGPGIANIEEAMKPGYSTASEEIRELGFGAGMGLFNISRCVDEMKLESELGKGTQLTMKVFLKKDETVGEGYQTDKE
;
A
#
# COMPACT_ATOMS: atom_id res chain seq x y z
N MET A 1 1.85 16.99 -40.76
CA MET A 1 0.97 15.81 -40.58
C MET A 1 1.87 14.60 -40.45
N ARG A 2 1.96 14.01 -39.25
CA ARG A 2 2.66 12.75 -39.02
C ARG A 2 1.66 11.80 -38.38
N ASP A 3 1.49 10.65 -39.01
CA ASP A 3 0.54 9.61 -38.65
C ASP A 3 0.80 9.08 -37.24
N LEU A 4 -0.23 9.15 -36.41
CA LEU A 4 -0.31 8.56 -35.07
C LEU A 4 -0.80 7.11 -35.17
N ASN A 5 -0.04 6.24 -35.82
CA ASN A 5 -0.28 4.79 -35.77
C ASN A 5 0.64 4.15 -34.72
N PHE A 6 0.17 4.11 -33.48
CA PHE A 6 0.86 3.54 -32.31
C PHE A 6 0.62 2.04 -32.12
N ASN A 7 0.34 1.27 -33.18
CA ASN A 7 -0.19 -0.08 -33.04
C ASN A 7 0.77 -1.25 -33.33
N ASP A 8 2.09 -1.04 -33.46
CA ASP A 8 2.98 -2.16 -33.85
C ASP A 8 4.36 -2.23 -33.14
N GLN A 9 4.51 -1.63 -31.96
CA GLN A 9 5.65 -1.98 -31.10
C GLN A 9 5.21 -2.17 -29.64
N PRO A 10 5.35 -3.38 -29.08
CA PRO A 10 4.93 -3.63 -27.72
C PRO A 10 5.83 -2.88 -26.74
N PRO A 11 5.28 -2.24 -25.70
CA PRO A 11 6.06 -1.61 -24.64
C PRO A 11 6.99 -2.64 -23.98
N ARG A 12 8.25 -2.25 -23.76
CA ARG A 12 9.33 -3.07 -23.18
C ARG A 12 9.19 -3.38 -21.69
N PHE A 13 7.97 -3.58 -21.23
CA PHE A 13 7.67 -4.28 -19.98
C PHE A 13 6.57 -5.28 -20.28
N LYS A 14 6.96 -6.50 -20.70
CA LYS A 14 6.07 -7.64 -20.55
C LYS A 14 5.78 -7.76 -19.07
N GLY A 15 4.54 -7.46 -18.70
CA GLY A 15 3.98 -7.93 -17.45
C GLY A 15 4.29 -9.40 -17.32
N LYS A 16 5.01 -9.78 -16.27
CA LYS A 16 4.63 -11.01 -15.60
C LYS A 16 3.23 -10.72 -15.08
N VAL A 17 2.22 -11.18 -15.82
CA VAL A 17 0.96 -11.59 -15.19
C VAL A 17 1.40 -12.44 -14.02
N ILE A 18 1.09 -11.99 -12.80
CA ILE A 18 1.52 -12.67 -11.59
C ILE A 18 0.83 -14.03 -11.63
N THR A 19 1.55 -15.06 -12.04
CA THR A 19 1.03 -16.43 -12.14
C THR A 19 0.75 -16.97 -10.73
N ASP A 20 -0.13 -17.96 -10.62
CA ASP A 20 -0.57 -18.56 -9.34
C ASP A 20 0.59 -19.05 -8.46
N GLN A 21 1.75 -19.35 -9.03
CA GLN A 21 2.97 -19.70 -8.29
C GLN A 21 3.67 -18.51 -7.59
N LEU A 22 3.42 -17.26 -7.99
CA LEU A 22 3.99 -16.06 -7.37
C LEU A 22 3.17 -15.53 -6.18
N ALA A 23 1.89 -15.90 -6.07
CA ALA A 23 1.07 -15.54 -4.90
C ALA A 23 1.62 -16.14 -3.59
N GLY A 24 2.30 -17.28 -3.67
CA GLY A 24 2.97 -17.93 -2.53
C GLY A 24 4.30 -17.31 -2.11
N SER A 25 4.82 -16.30 -2.83
CA SER A 25 6.15 -15.72 -2.57
C SER A 25 6.09 -14.19 -2.51
N ILE A 26 5.21 -13.63 -1.69
CA ILE A 26 5.22 -12.19 -1.40
C ILE A 26 6.58 -11.85 -0.80
N THR A 27 7.40 -11.09 -1.52
CA THR A 27 8.71 -10.65 -1.08
C THR A 27 8.60 -9.63 0.05
N ARG A 28 9.68 -9.42 0.82
CA ARG A 28 9.69 -8.39 1.87
C ARG A 28 9.41 -7.01 1.29
N VAL A 29 9.94 -6.71 0.11
CA VAL A 29 9.73 -5.42 -0.56
C VAL A 29 8.27 -5.24 -0.96
N GLU A 30 7.63 -6.27 -1.49
CA GLU A 30 6.20 -6.21 -1.83
C GLU A 30 5.36 -5.95 -0.58
N GLU A 31 5.62 -6.65 0.52
CA GLU A 31 4.93 -6.40 1.78
C GLU A 31 5.19 -5.00 2.34
N LEU A 32 6.45 -4.55 2.37
CA LEU A 32 6.81 -3.21 2.84
C LEU A 32 6.03 -2.14 2.07
N ALA A 33 5.76 -2.37 0.79
CA ALA A 33 4.98 -1.45 -0.02
C ALA A 33 3.54 -1.26 0.52
N TYR A 34 2.94 -2.30 1.12
CA TYR A 34 1.57 -2.28 1.65
C TYR A 34 1.48 -1.71 3.07
N ILE A 35 2.61 -1.49 3.76
CA ILE A 35 2.59 -1.04 5.16
C ILE A 35 3.29 0.30 5.38
N ILE A 36 4.25 0.67 4.53
CA ILE A 36 4.94 1.96 4.62
C ILE A 36 4.05 3.01 3.96
N ARG A 37 3.71 4.06 4.71
CA ARG A 37 3.00 5.22 4.17
C ARG A 37 3.94 6.16 3.42
N ILE A 38 3.37 6.91 2.49
CA ILE A 38 4.07 7.92 1.70
C ILE A 38 4.66 8.99 2.63
N ASP A 39 3.94 9.44 3.65
CA ASP A 39 4.41 10.47 4.60
C ASP A 39 5.67 10.08 5.38
N GLU A 40 5.95 8.77 5.51
CA GLU A 40 7.12 8.23 6.19
C GLU A 40 8.40 8.32 5.35
N VAL A 41 8.28 8.40 4.02
CA VAL A 41 9.43 8.38 3.10
C VAL A 41 9.50 9.57 2.15
N MET A 42 8.41 10.31 1.96
CA MET A 42 8.38 11.45 1.04
C MET A 42 9.36 12.56 1.46
N THR A 43 9.84 13.31 0.47
CA THR A 43 10.59 14.52 0.73
C THR A 43 9.62 15.64 1.15
N LYS A 44 9.70 16.07 2.42
CA LYS A 44 8.87 17.14 3.01
C LYS A 44 9.42 18.54 2.76
N THR A 45 10.72 18.65 2.45
CA THR A 45 11.34 19.95 2.12
C THR A 45 11.03 20.28 0.67
N LEU A 46 9.98 21.09 0.46
CA LEU A 46 9.50 21.45 -0.86
C LEU A 46 10.41 22.49 -1.51
N ILE A 47 10.91 22.17 -2.69
CA ILE A 47 11.61 23.12 -3.56
C ILE A 47 10.60 23.54 -4.63
N THR A 48 10.19 24.81 -4.57
CA THR A 48 9.17 25.36 -5.46
C THR A 48 9.66 26.58 -6.23
N ILE A 49 8.96 26.90 -7.31
CA ILE A 49 9.21 28.10 -8.12
C ILE A 49 7.89 28.75 -8.51
N ALA A 50 7.90 30.08 -8.69
CA ALA A 50 6.72 30.82 -9.12
C ALA A 50 6.47 30.63 -10.63
N PRO A 51 5.21 30.64 -11.10
CA PRO A 51 4.89 30.39 -12.51
C PRO A 51 5.37 31.49 -13.47
N ASP A 52 5.67 32.68 -12.96
CA ASP A 52 6.18 33.85 -13.67
C ASP A 52 7.71 33.97 -13.64
N ALA A 53 8.41 33.15 -12.84
CA ALA A 53 9.86 33.03 -12.88
C ALA A 53 10.33 32.50 -14.25
N SER A 54 11.61 32.67 -14.56
CA SER A 54 12.16 32.27 -15.86
C SER A 54 12.61 30.80 -15.88
N MET A 55 12.69 30.20 -17.07
CA MET A 55 13.29 28.87 -17.24
C MET A 55 14.80 28.86 -16.93
N SER A 56 15.48 30.02 -16.97
CA SER A 56 16.85 30.17 -16.46
C SER A 56 16.89 29.93 -14.95
N ASP A 57 15.96 30.49 -14.18
CA ASP A 57 15.87 30.29 -12.73
C ASP A 57 15.63 28.82 -12.38
N VAL A 58 14.82 28.11 -13.18
CA VAL A 58 14.64 26.66 -13.06
C VAL A 58 15.97 25.92 -13.25
N THR A 59 16.77 26.33 -14.24
CA THR A 59 18.06 25.69 -14.55
C THR A 59 19.03 25.85 -13.39
N ASP A 60 19.12 27.05 -12.83
CA ASP A 60 19.97 27.34 -11.68
C ASP A 60 19.51 26.56 -10.44
N LEU A 61 18.19 26.51 -10.19
CA LEU A 61 17.62 25.79 -9.06
C LEU A 61 17.84 24.27 -9.16
N MET A 62 17.63 23.69 -10.35
CA MET A 62 17.90 22.27 -10.60
C MET A 62 19.38 21.93 -10.39
N ARG A 63 20.28 22.80 -10.85
CA ARG A 63 21.73 22.63 -10.67
C ARG A 63 22.14 22.74 -9.20
N GLU A 64 21.70 23.79 -8.51
CA GLU A 64 22.07 24.06 -7.12
C GLU A 64 21.55 22.99 -6.16
N LYS A 65 20.30 22.55 -6.34
CA LYS A 65 19.66 21.58 -5.46
C LYS A 65 19.87 20.13 -5.88
N HIS A 66 20.57 19.89 -6.99
CA HIS A 66 20.77 18.57 -7.58
C HIS A 66 19.46 17.80 -7.82
N ILE A 67 18.44 18.52 -8.29
CA ILE A 67 17.12 17.96 -8.58
C ILE A 67 16.81 18.02 -10.09
N SER A 68 16.03 17.06 -10.57
CA SER A 68 15.65 16.93 -11.99
C SER A 68 14.22 17.43 -12.30
N GLY A 69 13.63 18.18 -11.38
CA GLY A 69 12.26 18.65 -11.50
C GLY A 69 11.82 19.46 -10.28
N VAL A 70 10.99 20.46 -10.52
CA VAL A 70 10.61 21.51 -9.57
C VAL A 70 9.09 21.67 -9.58
N LEU A 71 8.51 21.83 -8.39
CA LEU A 71 7.09 22.12 -8.24
C LEU A 71 6.83 23.60 -8.50
N VAL A 72 5.79 23.91 -9.26
CA VAL A 72 5.40 25.29 -9.54
C VAL A 72 4.24 25.65 -8.63
N THR A 73 4.41 26.71 -7.82
CA THR A 73 3.41 27.13 -6.84
C THR A 73 3.03 28.59 -6.99
N GLU A 74 1.75 28.91 -6.87
CA GLU A 74 1.23 30.27 -6.82
C GLU A 74 0.45 30.46 -5.52
N LYS A 75 0.92 31.37 -4.64
CA LYS A 75 0.33 31.60 -3.30
C LYS A 75 0.13 30.30 -2.51
N GLU A 76 1.19 29.47 -2.44
CA GLU A 76 1.21 28.12 -1.81
C GLU A 76 0.39 27.03 -2.51
N ASN A 77 -0.38 27.34 -3.55
CA ASN A 77 -1.12 26.34 -4.29
C ASN A 77 -0.24 25.72 -5.37
N LEU A 78 -0.26 24.39 -5.48
CA LEU A 78 0.40 23.68 -6.57
C LEU A 78 -0.32 23.96 -7.89
N VAL A 79 0.37 24.61 -8.83
CA VAL A 79 -0.20 25.00 -10.14
C VAL A 79 0.49 24.33 -11.33
N GLY A 80 1.63 23.69 -11.10
CA GLY A 80 2.33 22.96 -12.16
C GLY A 80 3.57 22.22 -11.68
N LEU A 81 4.23 21.57 -12.63
CA LEU A 81 5.50 20.89 -12.43
C LEU A 81 6.38 21.08 -13.66
N VAL A 82 7.66 21.33 -13.45
CA VAL A 82 8.67 21.39 -14.52
C VAL A 82 9.67 20.27 -14.30
N SER A 83 10.00 19.53 -15.36
CA SER A 83 10.99 18.46 -15.35
C SER A 83 12.18 18.79 -16.24
N THR A 84 13.24 17.97 -16.17
CA THR A 84 14.37 18.07 -17.10
C THR A 84 13.93 17.95 -18.57
N GLU A 85 12.86 17.21 -18.88
CA GLU A 85 12.34 17.11 -20.24
C GLU A 85 11.82 18.45 -20.74
N ASP A 86 11.12 19.20 -19.88
CA ASP A 86 10.60 20.53 -20.19
C ASP A 86 11.72 21.55 -20.36
N LEU A 87 12.78 21.42 -19.56
CA LEU A 87 14.00 22.21 -19.72
C LEU A 87 14.69 21.92 -21.05
N ILE A 88 14.78 20.65 -21.47
CA ILE A 88 15.33 20.27 -22.78
C ILE A 88 14.50 20.88 -23.92
N LYS A 89 13.16 20.82 -23.84
CA LYS A 89 12.27 21.47 -24.81
C LYS A 89 12.51 22.98 -24.90
N CYS A 90 12.64 23.64 -23.74
CA CYS A 90 12.95 25.07 -23.66
C CYS A 90 14.31 25.41 -24.29
N LEU A 91 15.34 24.61 -24.02
CA LEU A 91 16.69 24.80 -24.58
C LEU A 91 16.71 24.64 -26.10
N ILE A 92 16.01 23.64 -26.64
CA ILE A 92 15.88 23.43 -28.09
C ILE A 92 15.25 24.66 -28.77
N ASN A 93 14.29 25.30 -28.10
CA ASN A 93 13.63 26.50 -28.62
C ASN A 93 14.43 27.79 -28.39
N GLY A 94 15.50 27.76 -27.58
CA GLY A 94 16.30 28.94 -27.24
C GLY A 94 15.58 29.94 -26.33
N GLU A 95 14.63 29.47 -25.50
CA GLU A 95 13.70 30.33 -24.77
C GLU A 95 13.93 30.37 -23.24
N LEU A 96 15.18 30.42 -22.78
CA LEU A 96 15.49 30.41 -21.33
C LEU A 96 14.88 31.58 -20.54
N SER A 97 14.65 32.72 -21.19
CA SER A 97 13.98 33.87 -20.58
C SER A 97 12.44 33.73 -20.51
N ALA A 98 11.87 32.68 -21.11
CA ALA A 98 10.42 32.47 -21.07
C ALA A 98 9.95 32.11 -19.65
N PRO A 99 8.70 32.48 -19.29
CA PRO A 99 8.16 32.17 -17.99
C PRO A 99 7.88 30.67 -17.85
N VAL A 100 8.08 30.15 -16.64
CA VAL A 100 7.85 28.75 -16.26
C VAL A 100 6.49 28.23 -16.71
N ARG A 101 5.43 29.04 -16.57
CA ARG A 101 4.07 28.65 -16.97
C ARG A 101 3.90 28.25 -18.44
N LYS A 102 4.84 28.64 -19.32
CA LYS A 102 4.82 28.25 -20.73
C LYS A 102 5.20 26.77 -20.93
N TYR A 103 6.06 26.25 -20.05
CA TYR A 103 6.67 24.92 -20.17
C TYR A 103 6.19 23.93 -19.11
N MET A 104 5.62 24.41 -18.01
CA MET A 104 5.14 23.54 -16.94
C MET A 104 3.99 22.64 -17.38
N SER A 105 3.96 21.42 -16.85
CA SER A 105 2.80 20.55 -16.93
C SER A 105 1.75 21.00 -15.91
N THR A 106 0.50 21.13 -16.33
CA THR A 106 -0.64 21.54 -15.49
C THR A 106 -1.58 20.39 -15.15
N ASN A 107 -1.59 19.32 -15.95
CA ASN A 107 -2.32 18.10 -15.63
C ASN A 107 -1.50 17.24 -14.66
N LEU A 108 -1.62 17.54 -13.37
CA LEU A 108 -0.80 16.93 -12.33
C LEU A 108 -1.43 15.64 -11.82
N VAL A 109 -0.66 14.57 -11.83
CA VAL A 109 -0.97 13.35 -11.08
C VAL A 109 -0.38 13.50 -9.69
N THR A 110 -1.21 13.40 -8.67
CA THR A 110 -0.81 13.55 -7.26
C THR A 110 -1.11 12.29 -6.47
N LEU A 111 -0.51 12.17 -5.28
CA LEU A 111 -0.78 11.13 -4.29
C LEU A 111 -1.16 11.78 -2.96
N ASN A 112 -1.79 11.03 -2.07
CA ASN A 112 -2.05 11.49 -0.72
C ASN A 112 -0.94 11.04 0.24
N SER A 113 -0.69 11.83 1.27
CA SER A 113 0.35 11.54 2.28
C SER A 113 0.06 10.29 3.11
N TYR A 114 -1.22 9.99 3.33
CA TYR A 114 -1.67 8.79 4.03
C TYR A 114 -1.76 7.54 3.12
N ASP A 115 -1.55 7.68 1.80
CA ASP A 115 -1.47 6.51 0.92
C ASP A 115 -0.24 5.66 1.27
N PHE A 116 -0.30 4.38 0.92
CA PHE A 116 0.84 3.47 1.03
C PHE A 116 1.73 3.51 -0.21
N LEU A 117 2.96 3.03 -0.07
CA LEU A 117 3.92 2.97 -1.19
C LEU A 117 3.43 2.14 -2.37
N THR A 118 2.53 1.19 -2.17
CA THR A 118 1.84 0.48 -3.25
C THR A 118 1.16 1.42 -4.24
N GLU A 119 0.47 2.47 -3.77
CA GLU A 119 -0.21 3.42 -4.66
C GLU A 119 0.80 4.26 -5.45
N ALA A 120 1.91 4.65 -4.83
CA ALA A 120 3.00 5.32 -5.53
C ALA A 120 3.61 4.42 -6.62
N LEU A 121 3.89 3.16 -6.30
CA LEU A 121 4.43 2.18 -7.26
C LEU A 121 3.47 1.92 -8.42
N LYS A 122 2.18 1.72 -8.15
CA LYS A 122 1.13 1.57 -9.18
C LYS A 122 1.06 2.80 -10.06
N THR A 123 1.04 3.99 -9.46
CA THR A 123 0.95 5.25 -10.20
C THR A 123 2.18 5.47 -11.08
N PHE A 124 3.38 5.19 -10.59
CA PHE A 124 4.60 5.23 -11.39
C PHE A 124 4.60 4.21 -12.53
N ALA A 125 4.11 2.99 -12.31
CA ALA A 125 4.03 1.97 -13.34
C ALA A 125 3.03 2.33 -14.45
N ARG A 126 1.88 2.90 -14.07
CA ARG A 126 0.80 3.30 -15.00
C ARG A 126 1.14 4.54 -15.82
N THR A 127 1.72 5.55 -15.17
CA THR A 127 1.92 6.88 -15.78
C THR A 127 3.30 7.05 -16.40
N GLY A 128 4.28 6.22 -16.02
CA GLY A 128 5.68 6.38 -16.43
C GLY A 128 6.39 7.58 -15.77
N LEU A 129 5.70 8.34 -14.90
CA LEU A 129 6.26 9.51 -14.24
C LEU A 129 7.42 9.13 -13.30
N GLY A 130 8.32 10.08 -13.05
CA GLY A 130 9.47 9.88 -12.16
C GLY A 130 9.29 10.44 -10.75
N ARG A 131 8.32 11.34 -10.57
CA ARG A 131 8.00 12.01 -9.31
C ARG A 131 6.52 12.35 -9.24
N LEU A 132 5.96 12.39 -8.04
CA LEU A 132 4.55 12.69 -7.80
C LEU A 132 4.45 13.68 -6.63
N PRO A 133 3.78 14.83 -6.80
CA PRO A 133 3.44 15.70 -5.67
C PRO A 133 2.52 14.96 -4.69
N VAL A 134 2.71 15.24 -3.40
CA VAL A 134 1.96 14.60 -2.31
C VAL A 134 1.12 15.65 -1.59
N LEU A 135 -0.16 15.37 -1.43
CA LEU A 135 -1.15 16.22 -0.78
C LEU A 135 -1.58 15.66 0.59
N ASP A 136 -2.02 16.52 1.50
CA ASP A 136 -2.72 16.11 2.71
C ASP A 136 -4.24 15.97 2.50
N GLU A 137 -4.94 15.60 3.56
CA GLU A 137 -6.40 15.51 3.63
C GLU A 137 -7.12 16.82 3.25
N ASN A 138 -6.48 17.97 3.43
CA ASN A 138 -7.02 19.29 3.08
C ASN A 138 -6.62 19.71 1.65
N LYS A 139 -6.11 18.78 0.83
CA LYS A 139 -5.58 19.01 -0.53
C LYS A 139 -4.41 20.00 -0.56
N LYS A 140 -3.73 20.23 0.56
CA LYS A 140 -2.53 21.08 0.62
C LYS A 140 -1.31 20.27 0.19
N LEU A 141 -0.42 20.88 -0.59
CA LEU A 141 0.86 20.29 -0.95
C LEU A 141 1.75 20.15 0.29
N VAL A 142 2.12 18.92 0.63
CA VAL A 142 2.90 18.58 1.83
C VAL A 142 4.20 17.82 1.54
N GLY A 143 4.38 17.33 0.30
CA GLY A 143 5.60 16.63 -0.06
C GLY A 143 5.72 16.35 -1.56
N ILE A 144 6.80 15.66 -1.88
CA ILE A 144 7.01 15.03 -3.18
C ILE A 144 7.61 13.64 -2.94
N ILE A 145 7.18 12.67 -3.73
CA ILE A 145 7.73 11.31 -3.70
C ILE A 145 8.31 10.93 -5.05
N THR A 146 9.47 10.27 -5.02
CA THR A 146 10.18 9.74 -6.18
C THR A 146 10.47 8.25 -6.00
N LYS A 147 10.86 7.58 -7.09
CA LYS A 147 11.34 6.18 -7.02
C LYS A 147 12.58 6.03 -6.11
N GLY A 148 13.39 7.08 -5.99
CA GLY A 148 14.55 7.12 -5.10
C GLY A 148 14.14 7.12 -3.63
N ASP A 149 13.15 7.94 -3.27
CA ASP A 149 12.60 7.99 -1.90
C ASP A 149 12.02 6.63 -1.48
N ILE A 150 11.27 5.97 -2.38
CA ILE A 150 10.72 4.62 -2.16
C ILE A 150 11.84 3.61 -1.91
N THR A 151 12.86 3.62 -2.77
CA THR A 151 14.00 2.69 -2.67
C THR A 151 14.72 2.88 -1.34
N TYR A 152 14.99 4.12 -0.95
CA TYR A 152 15.61 4.46 0.33
C TYR A 152 14.73 4.05 1.51
N GLY A 153 13.41 4.28 1.42
CA GLY A 153 12.43 3.84 2.40
C GLY A 153 12.46 2.32 2.63
N PHE A 154 12.49 1.53 1.55
CA PHE A 154 12.63 0.08 1.65
C PHE A 154 13.94 -0.35 2.29
N LEU A 155 15.07 0.25 1.90
CA LEU A 155 16.38 -0.07 2.49
C LEU A 155 16.37 0.19 4.00
N LYS A 156 15.89 1.35 4.43
CA LYS A 156 15.79 1.70 5.86
C LYS A 156 14.88 0.74 6.63
N ALA A 157 13.74 0.35 6.05
CA ALA A 157 12.82 -0.59 6.68
C ALA A 157 13.39 -2.01 6.77
N LEU A 158 14.15 -2.45 5.76
CA LEU A 158 14.86 -3.73 5.76
C LEU A 158 15.98 -3.78 6.82
N GLU A 159 16.68 -2.68 7.04
CA GLU A 159 17.72 -2.58 8.07
C GLU A 159 17.16 -2.68 9.50
N HIS A 160 15.95 -2.16 9.74
CA HIS A 160 15.33 -2.11 11.06
C HIS A 160 14.91 -3.51 11.60
N ASP A 161 14.73 -4.51 10.74
CA ASP A 161 14.34 -5.87 11.16
C ASP A 161 15.52 -6.71 11.67
N TYR A 162 16.76 -6.37 11.30
CA TYR A 162 17.93 -7.21 11.65
C TYR A 162 18.28 -7.17 13.14
N HIS A 163 17.70 -6.26 13.93
CA HIS A 163 17.99 -6.13 15.36
C HIS A 163 16.85 -6.61 16.29
N GLU A 164 15.62 -6.80 15.80
CA GLU A 164 14.49 -7.24 16.64
C GLU A 164 14.22 -8.76 16.60
N GLU A 165 14.58 -9.46 15.52
CA GLU A 165 14.15 -10.85 15.30
C GLU A 165 14.96 -11.92 16.08
N GLU A 166 16.24 -11.71 16.37
CA GLU A 166 17.10 -12.75 16.96
C GLU A 166 16.88 -12.96 18.47
N VAL A 167 16.46 -11.94 19.21
CA VAL A 167 16.32 -12.02 20.69
C VAL A 167 14.90 -12.44 21.12
N ARG A 168 13.89 -12.25 20.25
CA ARG A 168 12.47 -12.44 20.62
C ARG A 168 11.93 -13.85 20.33
N ARG A 169 12.57 -14.58 19.40
CA ARG A 169 12.21 -15.94 19.00
C ARG A 169 12.26 -16.96 20.17
N TYR A 170 12.97 -16.64 21.25
CA TYR A 170 13.14 -17.54 22.39
C TYR A 170 12.00 -17.50 23.43
N ARG A 171 11.06 -16.53 23.37
CA ARG A 171 10.12 -16.29 24.50
C ARG A 171 8.64 -16.49 24.23
N ALA A 172 8.20 -16.69 22.99
CA ALA A 172 6.77 -16.83 22.70
C ALA A 172 6.37 -18.13 21.98
N SER A 173 7.31 -19.05 21.75
CA SER A 173 6.99 -20.44 21.39
C SER A 173 6.41 -21.25 22.56
N HIS A 174 6.63 -20.85 23.81
CA HIS A 174 6.19 -21.61 24.99
C HIS A 174 4.75 -21.27 25.45
N LEU A 175 4.07 -20.30 24.83
CA LEU A 175 2.72 -19.88 25.23
C LEU A 175 1.67 -20.99 25.11
N PHE A 176 1.87 -21.91 24.15
CA PHE A 176 0.96 -23.02 23.88
C PHE A 176 1.45 -24.34 24.49
N GLU A 177 2.75 -24.49 24.74
CA GLU A 177 3.37 -25.72 25.25
C GLU A 177 3.07 -25.98 26.73
N ASP A 178 2.85 -24.92 27.52
CA ASP A 178 2.61 -25.00 28.96
C ASP A 178 1.12 -25.14 29.34
N ILE A 179 0.21 -25.23 28.36
CA ILE A 179 -1.24 -25.28 28.59
C ILE A 179 -1.79 -26.65 28.17
N GLU A 180 -2.10 -27.50 29.15
CA GLU A 180 -2.84 -28.75 28.91
C GLU A 180 -4.31 -28.43 28.56
N SER A 181 -4.66 -28.56 27.28
CA SER A 181 -6.02 -28.38 26.76
C SER A 181 -6.23 -29.23 25.51
N ASP A 182 -7.44 -29.73 25.29
CA ASP A 182 -7.82 -30.42 24.04
C ASP A 182 -7.69 -29.50 22.80
N ARG A 183 -7.82 -28.18 23.02
CA ARG A 183 -7.64 -27.14 21.99
C ARG A 183 -7.27 -25.83 22.66
N THR A 184 -6.17 -25.21 22.24
CA THR A 184 -5.74 -23.89 22.70
C THR A 184 -5.73 -22.93 21.51
N SER A 185 -6.39 -21.78 21.65
CA SER A 185 -6.35 -20.72 20.65
C SER A 185 -6.12 -19.36 21.28
N LEU A 186 -5.40 -18.48 20.57
CA LEU A 186 -5.28 -17.07 20.92
C LEU A 186 -6.27 -16.26 20.08
N ILE A 187 -7.17 -15.54 20.75
CA ILE A 187 -8.16 -14.70 20.08
C ILE A 187 -7.76 -13.22 20.20
N LEU A 188 -7.57 -12.56 19.06
CA LEU A 188 -7.34 -11.13 18.96
C LEU A 188 -8.60 -10.45 18.40
N ARG A 189 -9.01 -9.33 19.00
CA ARG A 189 -10.24 -8.61 18.61
C ARG A 189 -9.95 -7.13 18.38
N TYR A 190 -10.44 -6.61 17.28
CA TYR A 190 -10.26 -5.21 16.87
C TYR A 190 -11.59 -4.63 16.41
N VAL A 191 -11.89 -3.42 16.86
CA VAL A 191 -13.01 -2.61 16.35
C VAL A 191 -12.45 -1.65 15.32
N ILE A 192 -13.01 -1.68 14.12
CA ILE A 192 -12.61 -0.81 13.00
C ILE A 192 -13.65 0.28 12.86
N LYS A 193 -13.22 1.54 12.82
CA LYS A 193 -14.10 2.69 12.69
C LYS A 193 -14.27 3.09 11.24
N HIS A 194 -15.50 3.42 10.84
CA HIS A 194 -15.78 3.99 9.54
C HIS A 194 -15.01 5.29 9.31
N TYR A 195 -14.50 5.50 8.08
CA TYR A 195 -13.71 6.68 7.67
C TYR A 195 -12.44 6.99 8.49
N ASP A 196 -11.98 6.08 9.36
CA ASP A 196 -10.73 6.27 10.14
C ASP A 196 -9.49 5.84 9.34
N PHE A 197 -9.24 6.52 8.21
CA PHE A 197 -8.07 6.26 7.36
C PHE A 197 -6.75 6.53 8.09
N MET A 198 -6.75 7.42 9.09
CA MET A 198 -5.57 7.76 9.89
C MET A 198 -5.01 6.55 10.65
N HIS A 199 -5.89 5.70 11.19
CA HIS A 199 -5.50 4.47 11.90
C HIS A 199 -5.64 3.22 11.04
N GLY A 200 -5.89 3.38 9.74
CA GLY A 200 -5.98 2.29 8.79
C GLY A 200 -4.73 1.42 8.77
N GLY A 201 -4.91 0.11 8.91
CA GLY A 201 -3.83 -0.88 8.93
C GLY A 201 -3.23 -1.13 10.32
N SER A 202 -3.78 -0.51 11.36
CA SER A 202 -3.31 -0.69 12.74
C SER A 202 -3.62 -2.10 13.28
N ALA A 203 -4.81 -2.64 12.96
CA ALA A 203 -5.17 -3.99 13.35
C ALA A 203 -4.26 -5.02 12.67
N SER A 204 -4.10 -4.91 11.35
CA SER A 204 -3.16 -5.74 10.57
C SER A 204 -1.74 -5.70 11.14
N SER A 205 -1.21 -4.50 11.41
CA SER A 205 0.14 -4.32 11.96
C SER A 205 0.33 -4.99 13.33
N ASN A 206 -0.68 -4.89 14.21
CA ASN A 206 -0.64 -5.50 15.54
C ASN A 206 -0.75 -7.03 15.47
N ILE A 207 -1.62 -7.56 14.60
CA ILE A 207 -1.77 -9.01 14.40
C ILE A 207 -0.49 -9.60 13.81
N LYS A 208 0.12 -8.95 12.81
CA LYS A 208 1.42 -9.38 12.28
C LYS A 208 2.50 -9.44 13.35
N LYS A 209 2.60 -8.41 14.20
CA LYS A 209 3.53 -8.40 15.35
C LYS A 209 3.24 -9.53 16.32
N ALA A 210 1.97 -9.87 16.56
CA ALA A 210 1.58 -10.98 17.40
C ALA A 210 2.01 -12.32 16.79
N LEU A 211 1.75 -12.55 15.50
CA LEU A 211 2.16 -13.76 14.78
C LEU A 211 3.67 -13.99 14.82
N LEU A 212 4.45 -12.95 14.48
CA LEU A 212 5.92 -13.03 14.54
C LEU A 212 6.42 -13.34 15.96
N ARG A 213 5.76 -12.80 16.99
CA ARG A 213 6.08 -13.12 18.39
C ARG A 213 5.79 -14.60 18.68
N LEU A 214 4.66 -15.14 18.22
CA LEU A 214 4.27 -16.55 18.41
C LEU A 214 5.11 -17.56 17.59
N GLY A 215 6.15 -17.09 16.88
CA GLY A 215 7.04 -17.95 16.12
C GLY A 215 6.59 -18.21 14.68
N ALA A 216 5.55 -17.53 14.20
CA ALA A 216 5.17 -17.60 12.78
C ALA A 216 6.36 -17.20 11.91
N ASN A 217 6.60 -17.97 10.84
CA ASN A 217 7.63 -17.59 9.89
C ASN A 217 7.26 -16.22 9.26
N PRO A 218 8.26 -15.43 8.79
CA PRO A 218 7.98 -14.12 8.23
C PRO A 218 6.98 -14.16 7.07
N GLN A 219 7.10 -15.12 6.14
CA GLN A 219 6.25 -15.24 4.95
C GLN A 219 4.77 -15.37 5.30
N LEU A 220 4.45 -16.23 6.27
CA LEU A 220 3.11 -16.43 6.81
C LEU A 220 2.58 -15.13 7.41
N ALA A 221 3.39 -14.48 8.26
CA ALA A 221 3.00 -13.21 8.89
C ALA A 221 2.74 -12.11 7.85
N ARG A 222 3.50 -12.05 6.74
CA ARG A 222 3.25 -11.10 5.64
C ARG A 222 1.90 -11.36 4.99
N ARG A 223 1.67 -12.62 4.62
CA ARG A 223 0.50 -13.04 3.86
C ARG A 223 -0.78 -12.81 4.66
N VAL A 224 -0.78 -13.19 5.94
CA VAL A 224 -1.89 -12.93 6.88
C VAL A 224 -2.07 -11.42 7.10
N GLY A 225 -0.98 -10.66 7.27
CA GLY A 225 -1.04 -9.20 7.43
C GLY A 225 -1.72 -8.50 6.25
N ILE A 226 -1.38 -8.87 5.01
CA ILE A 226 -1.99 -8.28 3.80
C ILE A 226 -3.48 -8.60 3.73
N ALA A 227 -3.89 -9.84 4.00
CA ALA A 227 -5.31 -10.22 4.01
C ALA A 227 -6.12 -9.41 5.02
N ILE A 228 -5.59 -9.24 6.24
CA ILE A 228 -6.25 -8.45 7.29
C ILE A 228 -6.28 -6.97 6.92
N TYR A 229 -5.21 -6.44 6.32
CA TYR A 229 -5.15 -5.04 5.90
C TYR A 229 -6.25 -4.72 4.88
N GLU A 230 -6.41 -5.56 3.85
CA GLU A 230 -7.46 -5.37 2.85
C GLU A 230 -8.86 -5.51 3.46
N ALA A 231 -9.05 -6.44 4.41
CA ALA A 231 -10.31 -6.56 5.14
C ALA A 231 -10.60 -5.32 6.01
N GLU A 232 -9.59 -4.79 6.69
CA GLU A 232 -9.65 -3.56 7.50
C GLU A 232 -10.01 -2.35 6.63
N MET A 233 -9.39 -2.20 5.46
CA MET A 233 -9.72 -1.12 4.52
C MET A 233 -11.16 -1.24 4.01
N ASN A 234 -11.62 -2.44 3.69
CA ASN A 234 -13.00 -2.64 3.27
C ASN A 234 -13.99 -2.21 4.36
N LEU A 235 -13.69 -2.50 5.63
CA LEU A 235 -14.51 -2.05 6.76
C LEU A 235 -14.50 -0.52 6.91
N ILE A 236 -13.37 0.14 6.68
CA ILE A 236 -13.29 1.62 6.74
C ILE A 236 -14.09 2.27 5.60
N ILE A 237 -14.02 1.69 4.40
CA ILE A 237 -14.50 2.29 3.15
C ILE A 237 -15.98 2.00 2.87
N HIS A 238 -16.42 0.75 3.03
CA HIS A 238 -17.67 0.26 2.45
C HIS A 238 -18.81 0.03 3.46
N THR A 239 -18.60 0.35 4.75
CA THR A 239 -19.58 0.16 5.82
C THR A 239 -20.17 1.50 6.26
N ASP A 240 -21.27 1.50 7.02
CA ASP A 240 -21.84 2.75 7.55
C ASP A 240 -21.29 3.13 8.94
N HIS A 241 -20.91 2.11 9.74
CA HIS A 241 -20.52 2.28 11.15
C HIS A 241 -19.17 1.64 11.49
N GLY A 242 -18.46 1.13 10.49
CA GLY A 242 -17.24 0.35 10.66
C GLY A 242 -17.58 -1.12 10.81
N GLY A 243 -16.77 -1.83 11.57
CA GLY A 243 -16.98 -3.24 11.82
C GLY A 243 -16.00 -3.80 12.82
N SER A 244 -15.84 -5.11 12.77
CA SER A 244 -14.97 -5.82 13.70
C SER A 244 -14.14 -6.87 12.99
N ILE A 245 -12.92 -7.05 13.47
CA ILE A 245 -12.02 -8.12 13.04
C ILE A 245 -11.71 -9.00 14.26
N HIS A 246 -11.95 -10.29 14.10
CA HIS A 246 -11.55 -11.34 15.04
C HIS A 246 -10.52 -12.24 14.36
N VAL A 247 -9.42 -12.51 15.04
CA VAL A 247 -8.42 -13.50 14.60
C VAL A 247 -8.29 -14.57 15.67
N GLU A 248 -8.53 -15.81 15.29
CA GLU A 248 -8.29 -17.00 16.11
C GLU A 248 -7.02 -17.70 15.59
N ILE A 249 -5.99 -17.75 16.42
CA ILE A 249 -4.69 -18.36 16.10
C ILE A 249 -4.59 -19.69 16.83
N GLU A 250 -4.49 -20.77 16.07
CA GLU A 250 -4.31 -22.14 16.53
C GLU A 250 -2.97 -22.71 16.00
N PRO A 251 -2.45 -23.80 16.60
CA PRO A 251 -1.18 -24.39 16.17
C PRO A 251 -1.10 -24.77 14.69
N HIS A 252 -2.23 -25.13 14.07
CA HIS A 252 -2.29 -25.62 12.69
C HIS A 252 -3.13 -24.74 11.74
N GLN A 253 -3.77 -23.69 12.25
CA GLN A 253 -4.55 -22.78 11.41
C GLN A 253 -4.69 -21.39 12.03
N ILE A 254 -4.89 -20.39 11.18
CA ILE A 254 -5.31 -19.05 11.57
C ILE A 254 -6.65 -18.78 10.90
N SER A 255 -7.69 -18.56 11.71
CA SER A 255 -9.02 -18.18 11.24
C SER A 255 -9.24 -16.68 11.48
N ILE A 256 -9.67 -15.97 10.44
CA ILE A 256 -9.93 -14.53 10.51
C ILE A 256 -11.37 -14.28 10.11
N TYR A 257 -12.06 -13.48 10.91
CA TYR A 257 -13.45 -13.09 10.69
C TYR A 257 -13.50 -11.57 10.68
N ALA A 258 -14.03 -11.01 9.60
CA ALA A 258 -14.31 -9.58 9.49
C ALA A 258 -15.81 -9.42 9.20
N TRP A 259 -16.51 -8.57 9.94
CA TRP A 259 -17.92 -8.32 9.67
C TRP A 259 -18.35 -6.90 10.04
N ASP A 260 -19.44 -6.48 9.42
CA ASP A 260 -20.13 -5.21 9.61
C ASP A 260 -21.65 -5.40 9.64
N ASP A 261 -22.37 -4.34 10.01
CA ASP A 261 -23.83 -4.25 9.99
C ASP A 261 -24.34 -3.25 8.94
N GLY A 262 -23.51 -2.92 7.96
CA GLY A 262 -23.74 -1.86 6.98
C GLY A 262 -24.56 -2.28 5.75
N PRO A 263 -24.31 -1.68 4.58
CA PRO A 263 -25.23 -1.76 3.44
C PRO A 263 -25.28 -3.14 2.77
N GLY A 264 -24.27 -3.99 2.99
CA GLY A 264 -24.12 -5.26 2.29
C GLY A 264 -23.69 -5.09 0.83
N ILE A 265 -23.47 -6.22 0.15
CA ILE A 265 -22.97 -6.32 -1.22
C ILE A 265 -24.07 -6.92 -2.09
N ALA A 266 -24.55 -6.14 -3.07
CA ALA A 266 -25.62 -6.56 -3.96
C ALA A 266 -25.25 -7.77 -4.85
N ASN A 267 -24.02 -7.80 -5.35
CA ASN A 267 -23.50 -8.86 -6.20
C ASN A 267 -22.10 -9.27 -5.76
N ILE A 268 -22.02 -10.39 -5.05
CA ILE A 268 -20.76 -10.95 -4.53
C ILE A 268 -19.81 -11.35 -5.67
N GLU A 269 -20.32 -11.92 -6.76
CA GLU A 269 -19.48 -12.34 -7.89
C GLU A 269 -18.78 -11.16 -8.56
N GLU A 270 -19.47 -10.02 -8.67
CA GLU A 270 -18.86 -8.80 -9.18
C GLU A 270 -17.86 -8.20 -8.20
N ALA A 271 -18.18 -8.18 -6.90
CA ALA A 271 -17.27 -7.67 -5.86
C ALA A 271 -15.93 -8.41 -5.80
N MET A 272 -15.90 -9.68 -6.22
CA MET A 272 -14.68 -10.49 -6.30
C MET A 272 -13.82 -10.21 -7.55
N LYS A 273 -14.34 -9.48 -8.54
CA LYS A 273 -13.59 -9.18 -9.78
C LYS A 273 -12.57 -8.06 -9.54
N PRO A 274 -11.31 -8.22 -9.99
CA PRO A 274 -10.31 -7.17 -9.92
C PRO A 274 -10.81 -5.87 -10.56
N GLY A 275 -10.67 -4.75 -9.85
CA GLY A 275 -11.05 -3.42 -10.31
C GLY A 275 -12.51 -3.04 -10.05
N TYR A 276 -13.34 -3.95 -9.53
CA TYR A 276 -14.71 -3.63 -9.13
C TYR A 276 -14.75 -2.98 -7.75
N SER A 277 -15.43 -1.83 -7.64
CA SER A 277 -15.54 -1.11 -6.38
C SER A 277 -16.82 -0.30 -6.32
N THR A 278 -17.49 -0.31 -5.17
CA THR A 278 -18.66 0.53 -4.87
C THR A 278 -18.28 1.81 -4.12
N ALA A 279 -16.98 2.10 -3.96
CA ALA A 279 -16.51 3.29 -3.26
C ALA A 279 -16.99 4.57 -3.96
N SER A 280 -17.38 5.58 -3.17
CA SER A 280 -17.78 6.88 -3.68
C SER A 280 -16.64 7.57 -4.44
N GLU A 281 -16.99 8.55 -5.27
CA GLU A 281 -15.99 9.33 -6.01
C GLU A 281 -15.01 10.02 -5.05
N GLU A 282 -15.50 10.57 -3.94
CA GLU A 282 -14.70 11.12 -2.84
C GLU A 282 -13.67 10.11 -2.33
N ILE A 283 -14.07 8.87 -2.03
CA ILE A 283 -13.15 7.83 -1.54
C ILE A 283 -12.12 7.44 -2.61
N ARG A 284 -12.52 7.40 -3.89
CA ARG A 284 -11.60 7.12 -5.01
C ARG A 284 -10.61 8.25 -5.23
N GLU A 285 -11.01 9.50 -5.00
CA GLU A 285 -10.12 10.66 -5.01
C GLU A 285 -9.12 10.65 -3.84
N LEU A 286 -9.46 9.99 -2.72
CA LEU A 286 -8.53 9.71 -1.62
C LEU A 286 -7.58 8.54 -1.94
N GLY A 287 -7.57 7.99 -3.16
CA GLY A 287 -6.66 6.90 -3.57
C GLY A 287 -7.12 5.51 -3.12
N PHE A 288 -8.26 5.40 -2.43
CA PHE A 288 -8.82 4.15 -1.95
C PHE A 288 -9.89 3.60 -2.90
N GLY A 289 -10.32 2.35 -2.67
CA GLY A 289 -11.44 1.79 -3.45
C GLY A 289 -11.11 1.51 -4.92
N ALA A 290 -9.85 1.18 -5.24
CA ALA A 290 -9.44 0.73 -6.58
C ALA A 290 -10.00 -0.65 -6.98
N GLY A 291 -10.76 -1.31 -6.08
CA GLY A 291 -11.44 -2.57 -6.36
C GLY A 291 -10.54 -3.81 -6.35
N MET A 292 -9.42 -3.76 -5.64
CA MET A 292 -8.47 -4.87 -5.56
C MET A 292 -8.55 -5.65 -4.24
N GLY A 293 -9.26 -5.15 -3.24
CA GLY A 293 -9.18 -5.67 -1.87
C GLY A 293 -9.57 -7.14 -1.74
N LEU A 294 -10.80 -7.50 -2.09
CA LEU A 294 -11.27 -8.90 -2.00
C LEU A 294 -10.46 -9.86 -2.88
N PHE A 295 -9.99 -9.39 -4.04
CA PHE A 295 -9.11 -10.18 -4.90
C PHE A 295 -7.71 -10.38 -4.31
N ASN A 296 -7.14 -9.38 -3.63
CA ASN A 296 -5.86 -9.52 -2.95
C ASN A 296 -5.98 -10.47 -1.74
N ILE A 297 -7.09 -10.40 -1.02
CA ILE A 297 -7.40 -11.31 0.09
C ILE A 297 -7.40 -12.76 -0.40
N SER A 298 -8.14 -13.06 -1.46
CA SER A 298 -8.27 -14.44 -1.98
C SER A 298 -6.94 -15.06 -2.39
N ARG A 299 -5.93 -14.24 -2.71
CA ARG A 299 -4.56 -14.69 -3.03
C ARG A 299 -3.68 -14.91 -1.81
N CYS A 300 -4.09 -14.40 -0.65
CA CYS A 300 -3.33 -14.46 0.59
C CYS A 300 -3.85 -15.55 1.55
N VAL A 301 -5.00 -16.16 1.27
CA VAL A 301 -5.64 -17.12 2.19
C VAL A 301 -5.94 -18.43 1.48
N ASP A 302 -5.97 -19.53 2.23
CA ASP A 302 -6.23 -20.85 1.64
C ASP A 302 -7.73 -21.08 1.43
N GLU A 303 -8.56 -20.58 2.35
CA GLU A 303 -10.02 -20.55 2.22
C GLU A 303 -10.55 -19.14 2.44
N MET A 304 -11.54 -18.76 1.64
CA MET A 304 -12.26 -17.50 1.76
C MET A 304 -13.76 -17.75 1.54
N LYS A 305 -14.58 -17.23 2.44
CA LYS A 305 -16.05 -17.24 2.32
C LYS A 305 -16.57 -15.84 2.59
N LEU A 306 -17.32 -15.29 1.65
CA LEU A 306 -17.97 -14.00 1.75
C LEU A 306 -19.49 -14.20 1.75
N GLU A 307 -20.14 -13.73 2.80
CA GLU A 307 -21.59 -13.76 2.96
C GLU A 307 -22.08 -12.33 3.15
N SER A 308 -23.10 -11.92 2.41
CA SER A 308 -23.58 -10.54 2.48
C SER A 308 -25.06 -10.48 2.15
N GLU A 309 -25.80 -9.63 2.86
CA GLU A 309 -27.20 -9.37 2.60
C GLU A 309 -27.44 -7.86 2.61
N LEU A 310 -28.16 -7.36 1.60
CA LEU A 310 -28.44 -5.94 1.47
C LEU A 310 -29.18 -5.40 2.71
N GLY A 311 -28.61 -4.36 3.32
CA GLY A 311 -29.11 -3.73 4.53
C GLY A 311 -28.92 -4.52 5.83
N LYS A 312 -28.17 -5.64 5.80
CA LYS A 312 -27.80 -6.41 7.02
C LYS A 312 -26.30 -6.55 7.23
N GLY A 313 -25.48 -6.01 6.33
CA GLY A 313 -24.03 -6.05 6.40
C GLY A 313 -23.38 -7.24 5.68
N THR A 314 -22.08 -7.37 5.91
CA THR A 314 -21.24 -8.37 5.27
C THR A 314 -20.42 -9.14 6.31
N GLN A 315 -20.19 -10.42 6.05
CA GLN A 315 -19.32 -11.28 6.82
C GLN A 315 -18.30 -11.95 5.89
N LEU A 316 -17.03 -11.67 6.15
CA LEU A 316 -15.89 -12.27 5.49
C LEU A 316 -15.20 -13.24 6.47
N THR A 317 -15.12 -14.50 6.08
CA THR A 317 -14.35 -15.53 6.78
C THR A 317 -13.17 -15.93 5.93
N MET A 318 -11.99 -15.99 6.54
CA MET A 318 -10.74 -16.38 5.90
C MET A 318 -10.04 -17.43 6.76
N LYS A 319 -9.41 -18.42 6.13
CA LYS A 319 -8.54 -19.37 6.83
C LYS A 319 -7.19 -19.50 6.15
N VAL A 320 -6.17 -19.65 6.98
CA VAL A 320 -4.81 -19.96 6.56
C VAL A 320 -4.36 -21.22 7.30
N PHE A 321 -4.04 -22.28 6.56
CA PHE A 321 -3.55 -23.53 7.11
C PHE A 321 -2.03 -23.44 7.30
N LEU A 322 -1.55 -23.85 8.47
CA LEU A 322 -0.14 -23.79 8.82
C LEU A 322 0.52 -25.11 8.45
N LYS A 323 1.57 -25.06 7.64
CA LYS A 323 2.41 -26.25 7.38
C LYS A 323 3.31 -26.52 8.58
N LYS A 324 3.95 -27.70 8.61
CA LYS A 324 4.79 -28.16 9.73
C LYS A 324 5.95 -27.20 10.08
N ASP A 325 6.42 -26.41 9.11
CA ASP A 325 7.45 -25.39 9.24
C ASP A 325 6.91 -23.97 9.55
N GLU A 326 5.59 -23.84 9.64
CA GLU A 326 4.86 -22.59 9.93
C GLU A 326 3.98 -22.71 11.18
N THR A 327 4.02 -23.85 11.88
CA THR A 327 3.31 -24.06 13.13
C THR A 327 3.73 -23.01 14.15
N VAL A 328 2.73 -22.43 14.81
CA VAL A 328 2.94 -21.45 15.87
C VAL A 328 2.81 -22.15 17.21
N GLY A 329 3.81 -22.00 18.08
CA GLY A 329 3.75 -22.59 19.42
C GLY A 329 4.06 -24.09 19.55
N GLU A 330 4.50 -24.78 18.49
CA GLU A 330 5.08 -26.12 18.62
C GLU A 330 6.59 -26.03 18.46
N GLY A 331 7.33 -26.47 19.48
CA GLY A 331 8.78 -26.46 19.51
C GLY A 331 9.38 -27.21 18.32
N TYR A 332 10.53 -26.71 17.85
CA TYR A 332 11.47 -27.53 17.08
C TYR A 332 11.75 -28.78 17.91
N GLN A 333 11.11 -29.90 17.57
CA GLN A 333 11.66 -31.21 17.93
C GLN A 333 13.01 -31.30 17.23
N THR A 334 14.07 -30.88 17.93
CA THR A 334 15.40 -31.36 17.61
C THR A 334 15.34 -32.85 17.81
N ASP A 335 15.42 -33.61 16.72
CA ASP A 335 15.73 -35.03 16.74
C ASP A 335 16.92 -35.22 17.69
N LYS A 336 16.64 -35.67 18.91
CA LYS A 336 17.63 -36.17 19.84
C LYS A 336 17.39 -37.66 19.98
N GLU A 337 18.23 -38.37 19.22
CA GLU A 337 18.68 -39.77 19.31
C GLU A 337 17.64 -40.89 19.22
#